data_AF-A0AAD7LGG7-F1
#
_entry.id   AF-A0AAD7LGG7-F1
#
_cell.length_a   1.000
_cell.length_b   1.000
_cell.length_c   1.000
_cell.angle_alpha   90.00
_cell.angle_beta   90.00
_cell.angle_gamma   90.00
#
_symmetry.space_group_name_H-M   'P 1'
#
loop_
_entity.id
_entity.type
_entity.pdbx_description
1 polymer ?
#
loop_
_entity_poly.entity_id
_entity_poly.type
_entity_poly.pdbx_seq_one_letter_code
_entity_poly.pdbx_strand_id
1 'polypeptide(L)'
;MNIFHTCTVQQPRATLNRIHSLTHFLVILVLFYYRITRLLLFTGDFQVSRFPWILMTISEFILAFIWLLTQPFRWRPVSRSVIPENIPKDINFPSVDVFICTTDPKKEPTVEVMNTVLSAMALDYPTEKLAVYLSDDGGSAVTFYAIKEACAFAKLWIPFCIKYGIKSRCPQAFFSKLSDNERLPRSEEFVAEEEEVKVNYEEFKRNVEIFAEQEENSRVVHDRSPHVEIIHSNWNIRENNEDQADLPLLVYVSREKRPSHHHRFKAGALNTLLRVSGILSNGPYILVLDCDMYCNDPTSARQAMCFHLDPQLSQNLAFVQFPQIFYNISTNDIYDAQVRSAFKTKWQGMDGIRGPIFSGTGFYLKRKAMYGNPNQDDNLLLESYKKFGMSGEFIESLKLINEQDVARKKKSLYAFLQEATLLASCSHETNTRWGKERLDICLSLSQEAMLFRMLSY
;
A
#
# COMPACT_ATOMS: atom_id res chain seq x y z
N MET A 1 -26.93 -7.77 -14.97
CA MET A 1 -26.02 -7.06 -14.04
C MET A 1 -24.78 -7.92 -13.92
N ASN A 2 -23.62 -7.48 -14.41
CA ASN A 2 -22.41 -8.28 -14.31
C ASN A 2 -21.94 -8.27 -12.86
N ILE A 3 -21.75 -9.45 -12.28
CA ILE A 3 -21.28 -9.59 -10.90
C ILE A 3 -19.76 -9.56 -10.94
N PHE A 4 -19.12 -8.52 -10.40
CA PHE A 4 -17.65 -8.41 -10.39
C PHE A 4 -17.02 -9.10 -9.18
N HIS A 5 -17.77 -9.23 -8.09
CA HIS A 5 -17.32 -9.89 -6.88
C HIS A 5 -18.46 -10.59 -6.15
N THR A 6 -18.13 -11.58 -5.34
CA THR A 6 -19.06 -12.25 -4.44
C THR A 6 -18.62 -12.08 -2.99
N CYS A 7 -19.58 -12.08 -2.07
CA CYS A 7 -19.35 -11.96 -0.64
C CYS A 7 -20.12 -13.08 0.06
N THR A 8 -19.40 -14.00 0.68
CA THR A 8 -19.98 -15.19 1.31
C THR A 8 -19.67 -15.20 2.79
N VAL A 9 -20.71 -15.31 3.62
CA VAL A 9 -20.54 -15.53 5.05
C VAL A 9 -20.15 -16.98 5.26
N GLN A 10 -19.08 -17.22 6.01
CA GLN A 10 -18.61 -18.56 6.36
C GLN A 10 -19.51 -19.15 7.45
N GLN A 11 -20.74 -19.56 7.07
CA GLN A 11 -21.82 -19.91 8.00
C GLN A 11 -21.44 -20.99 9.03
N PRO A 12 -20.82 -22.12 8.66
CA PRO A 12 -20.45 -23.15 9.65
C PRO A 12 -19.50 -22.59 10.73
N ARG A 13 -18.51 -21.82 10.31
CA ARG A 13 -17.54 -21.16 11.20
C ARG A 13 -18.22 -20.11 12.07
N ALA A 14 -19.12 -19.30 11.50
CA ALA A 14 -19.87 -18.28 12.23
C ALA A 14 -20.75 -18.89 13.33
N THR A 15 -21.47 -19.97 13.01
CA THR A 15 -22.32 -20.68 13.98
C THR A 15 -21.49 -21.27 15.12
N LEU A 16 -20.40 -21.98 14.80
CA LEU A 16 -19.51 -22.54 15.81
C LEU A 16 -18.91 -21.45 16.72
N ASN A 17 -18.44 -20.35 16.14
CA ASN A 17 -17.91 -19.21 16.89
C ASN A 17 -18.97 -18.61 17.83
N ARG A 18 -20.21 -18.45 17.38
CA ARG A 18 -21.31 -17.89 18.20
C ARG A 18 -21.65 -18.79 19.38
N ILE A 19 -21.75 -20.10 19.15
CA ILE A 19 -21.98 -21.09 20.22
C ILE A 19 -20.83 -21.05 21.23
N HIS A 20 -19.58 -21.12 20.75
CA HIS A 20 -18.40 -21.02 21.62
C HIS A 20 -18.40 -19.72 22.42
N SER A 21 -18.69 -18.58 21.78
CA SER A 21 -18.72 -17.27 22.43
C SER A 21 -19.78 -17.21 23.53
N LEU A 22 -20.98 -17.74 23.27
CA LEU A 22 -22.06 -17.80 24.25
C LEU A 22 -21.69 -18.69 25.45
N THR A 23 -21.18 -19.90 25.19
CA THR A 23 -20.76 -20.83 26.24
C THR A 23 -19.64 -20.22 27.09
N HIS A 24 -18.62 -19.64 26.47
CA HIS A 24 -17.50 -19.03 27.18
C HIS A 24 -17.94 -17.81 27.99
N PHE A 25 -18.88 -16.99 27.47
CA PHE A 25 -19.47 -15.88 28.20
C PHE A 25 -20.20 -16.35 29.47
N LEU A 26 -20.99 -17.43 29.38
CA LEU A 26 -21.66 -18.01 30.55
C LEU A 26 -20.66 -18.50 31.60
N VAL A 27 -19.57 -19.15 31.19
CA VAL A 27 -18.49 -19.57 32.11
C VAL A 27 -17.83 -18.38 32.80
N ILE A 28 -17.57 -17.29 32.07
CA ILE A 28 -17.05 -16.04 32.64
C ILE A 28 -18.01 -15.45 33.67
N LEU A 29 -19.32 -15.45 33.40
CA LEU A 29 -20.32 -14.97 34.37
C LEU A 29 -20.33 -15.82 35.65
N VAL A 30 -20.27 -17.14 35.53
CA VAL A 30 -20.18 -18.05 36.69
C VAL A 30 -18.89 -17.82 37.49
N LEU A 31 -17.76 -17.60 36.81
CA LEU A 31 -16.48 -17.28 37.45
C LEU A 31 -16.57 -15.97 38.24
N PHE A 32 -17.10 -14.90 37.64
CA PHE A 32 -17.26 -13.62 38.34
C PHE A 32 -18.25 -13.70 39.49
N TYR A 33 -19.36 -14.43 39.32
CA TYR A 33 -20.28 -14.70 40.42
C TYR A 33 -19.56 -15.37 41.60
N TYR A 34 -18.75 -16.40 41.33
CA TYR A 34 -17.95 -17.07 42.35
C TYR A 34 -16.94 -16.12 43.03
N ARG A 35 -16.17 -15.35 42.24
CA ARG A 35 -15.17 -14.40 42.76
C ARG A 35 -15.78 -13.33 43.66
N ILE A 36 -16.90 -12.74 43.22
CA ILE A 36 -17.61 -11.67 43.93
C ILE A 36 -18.30 -12.21 45.18
N THR A 37 -19.00 -13.34 45.08
CA THR A 37 -19.68 -13.98 46.22
C THR A 37 -18.69 -14.33 47.32
N ARG A 38 -17.53 -14.92 46.97
CA ARG A 38 -16.48 -15.23 47.95
C ARG A 38 -15.87 -13.98 48.58
N LEU A 39 -15.69 -12.90 47.82
CA LEU A 39 -15.16 -11.64 48.31
C LEU A 39 -16.12 -10.93 49.28
N LEU A 40 -17.42 -10.94 48.98
CA LEU A 40 -18.44 -10.17 49.72
C LEU A 40 -19.12 -10.93 50.85
N LEU A 41 -19.37 -12.23 50.71
CA LEU A 41 -20.28 -12.99 51.59
C LEU A 41 -19.58 -13.95 52.55
N PHE A 42 -18.32 -14.33 52.30
CA PHE A 42 -17.59 -15.25 53.17
C PHE A 42 -16.61 -14.50 54.09
N THR A 43 -16.99 -14.30 55.35
CA THR A 43 -16.16 -13.63 56.37
C THR A 43 -15.37 -14.60 57.27
N GLY A 44 -15.63 -15.91 57.18
CA GLY A 44 -14.91 -16.95 57.93
C GLY A 44 -13.64 -17.43 57.23
N ASP A 45 -12.57 -17.67 58.00
CA ASP A 45 -11.22 -18.12 57.63
C ASP A 45 -10.95 -18.19 56.12
N PHE A 46 -10.65 -17.03 55.55
CA PHE A 46 -10.03 -16.94 54.25
C PHE A 46 -8.67 -17.64 54.32
N GLN A 47 -8.58 -18.88 53.81
CA GLN A 47 -7.31 -19.60 53.65
C GLN A 47 -6.30 -18.84 52.76
N VAL A 48 -6.77 -17.83 52.01
CA VAL A 48 -5.99 -17.00 51.09
C VAL A 48 -6.18 -15.53 51.46
N SER A 49 -5.08 -14.77 51.54
CA SER A 49 -5.13 -13.33 51.77
C SER A 49 -6.04 -12.61 50.74
N ARG A 50 -6.81 -11.61 51.21
CA ARG A 50 -7.72 -10.82 50.37
C ARG A 50 -7.00 -10.11 49.21
N PHE A 51 -5.76 -9.71 49.43
CA PHE A 51 -4.99 -8.94 48.45
C PHE A 51 -4.69 -9.75 47.17
N PRO A 52 -4.07 -10.95 47.23
CA PRO A 52 -3.94 -11.84 46.08
C PRO A 52 -5.28 -12.16 45.38
N TRP A 53 -6.36 -12.33 46.15
CA TRP A 53 -7.68 -12.60 45.59
C TRP A 53 -8.21 -11.44 44.74
N ILE A 54 -8.05 -10.21 45.22
CA ILE A 54 -8.44 -8.99 44.49
C ILE A 54 -7.59 -8.85 43.22
N LEU A 55 -6.27 -9.04 43.32
CA LEU A 55 -5.37 -8.97 42.16
C LEU A 55 -5.75 -9.98 41.08
N MET A 56 -6.02 -11.23 41.47
CA MET A 56 -6.49 -12.27 40.53
C MET A 56 -7.83 -11.89 39.89
N THR A 57 -8.77 -11.37 40.68
CA THR A 57 -10.09 -10.93 40.17
C THR A 57 -9.95 -9.80 39.15
N ILE A 58 -9.07 -8.83 39.40
CA ILE A 58 -8.78 -7.74 38.46
C ILE A 58 -8.14 -8.28 37.17
N SER A 59 -7.17 -9.20 37.29
CA SER A 59 -6.54 -9.84 36.14
C SER A 59 -7.56 -10.59 35.26
N GLU A 60 -8.44 -11.38 35.89
CA GLU A 60 -9.53 -12.07 35.19
C GLU A 60 -10.52 -11.10 34.52
N PHE A 61 -10.83 -9.98 35.18
CA PHE A 61 -11.66 -8.92 34.58
C PHE A 61 -11.02 -8.33 33.32
N ILE A 62 -9.73 -8.00 33.37
CA ILE A 62 -8.99 -7.48 32.22
C ILE A 62 -8.97 -8.51 31.08
N LEU A 63 -8.68 -9.78 31.40
CA LEU A 63 -8.68 -10.86 30.39
C LEU A 63 -10.06 -11.09 29.78
N ALA A 64 -11.13 -11.07 30.58
CA ALA A 64 -12.50 -11.19 30.08
C ALA A 64 -12.90 -10.00 29.20
N PHE A 65 -12.48 -8.79 29.57
CA PHE A 65 -12.72 -7.58 28.78
C PHE A 65 -11.98 -7.63 27.44
N ILE A 66 -10.69 -7.99 27.44
CA ILE A 66 -9.91 -8.20 26.20
C ILE A 66 -10.58 -9.26 25.33
N TRP A 67 -10.97 -10.39 25.93
CA TRP A 67 -11.68 -11.45 25.22
C TRP A 67 -12.97 -10.92 24.59
N LEU A 68 -13.80 -10.18 25.32
CA LEU A 68 -15.06 -9.60 24.84
C LEU A 68 -14.81 -8.71 23.61
N LEU A 69 -13.80 -7.84 23.65
CA LEU A 69 -13.43 -6.98 22.53
C LEU A 69 -13.02 -7.75 21.26
N THR A 70 -12.61 -9.01 21.38
CA THR A 70 -12.25 -9.84 20.21
C THR A 70 -13.43 -10.61 19.59
N GLN A 71 -14.59 -10.66 20.24
CA GLN A 71 -15.73 -11.45 19.75
C GLN A 71 -16.39 -10.91 18.47
N PRO A 72 -16.50 -9.58 18.25
CA PRO A 72 -17.05 -9.05 17.00
C PRO A 72 -16.35 -9.62 15.76
N PHE A 73 -15.01 -9.77 15.81
CA PHE A 73 -14.21 -10.32 14.71
C PHE A 73 -14.40 -11.83 14.46
N ARG A 74 -15.23 -12.51 15.25
CA ARG A 74 -15.58 -13.93 15.05
C ARG A 74 -17.06 -14.11 14.71
N TRP A 75 -17.87 -13.05 14.81
CA TRP A 75 -19.32 -13.13 14.72
C TRP A 75 -19.85 -13.34 13.29
N ARG A 76 -19.21 -12.70 12.31
CA ARG A 76 -19.59 -12.77 10.89
C ARG A 76 -18.34 -12.84 10.00
N PRO A 77 -17.57 -13.94 10.03
CA PRO A 77 -16.47 -14.13 9.10
C PRO A 77 -16.98 -14.15 7.65
N VAL A 78 -16.45 -13.27 6.80
CA VAL A 78 -16.77 -13.15 5.38
C VAL A 78 -15.56 -13.55 4.54
N SER A 79 -15.83 -14.19 3.40
CA SER A 79 -14.89 -14.40 2.32
C SER A 79 -15.39 -13.70 1.06
N ARG A 80 -14.49 -13.00 0.37
CA ARG A 80 -14.77 -12.37 -0.91
C ARG A 80 -14.00 -13.06 -2.02
N SER A 81 -14.64 -13.17 -3.18
CA SER A 81 -14.01 -13.65 -4.41
C SER A 81 -14.30 -12.64 -5.50
N VAL A 82 -13.35 -12.45 -6.41
CA VAL A 82 -13.44 -11.53 -7.55
C VAL A 82 -13.49 -12.31 -8.85
N ILE A 83 -14.12 -11.72 -9.86
CA ILE A 83 -14.20 -12.30 -11.21
C ILE A 83 -13.76 -11.21 -12.20
N PRO A 84 -12.44 -11.00 -12.38
CA PRO A 84 -11.91 -9.96 -13.27
C PRO A 84 -12.37 -10.09 -14.72
N GLU A 85 -12.74 -11.30 -15.16
CA GLU A 85 -13.24 -11.59 -16.51
C GLU A 85 -14.59 -10.94 -16.79
N ASN A 86 -15.37 -10.64 -15.74
CA ASN A 86 -16.67 -10.00 -15.88
C ASN A 86 -16.56 -8.48 -16.09
N ILE A 87 -15.38 -7.89 -15.88
CA ILE A 87 -15.12 -6.50 -16.24
C ILE A 87 -15.18 -6.38 -17.77
N PRO A 88 -15.99 -5.47 -18.34
CA PRO A 88 -16.09 -5.29 -19.79
C PRO A 88 -14.71 -5.07 -20.41
N LYS A 89 -14.42 -5.75 -21.52
CA LYS A 89 -13.12 -5.66 -22.21
C LYS A 89 -12.85 -4.28 -22.80
N ASP A 90 -13.91 -3.55 -23.10
CA ASP A 90 -13.93 -2.18 -23.63
C ASP A 90 -13.93 -1.11 -22.53
N ILE A 91 -13.82 -1.49 -21.25
CA ILE A 91 -13.77 -0.51 -20.17
C ILE A 91 -12.50 0.32 -20.27
N ASN A 92 -12.65 1.64 -20.21
CA ASN A 92 -11.53 2.54 -19.99
C ASN A 92 -11.10 2.40 -18.53
N PHE A 93 -10.09 1.57 -18.27
CA PHE A 93 -9.56 1.36 -16.93
C PHE A 93 -9.10 2.70 -16.32
N PRO A 94 -9.45 2.99 -15.05
CA PRO A 94 -9.01 4.20 -14.40
C PRO A 94 -7.51 4.13 -14.09
N SER A 95 -6.80 5.25 -14.16
CA SER A 95 -5.38 5.26 -13.78
C SER A 95 -5.13 4.85 -12.32
N VAL A 96 -4.00 4.16 -12.10
CA VAL A 96 -3.49 3.72 -10.80
C VAL A 96 -2.09 4.27 -10.60
N ASP A 97 -1.89 5.00 -9.50
CA ASP A 97 -0.57 5.43 -9.04
C ASP A 97 -0.04 4.41 -8.02
N VAL A 98 1.18 3.90 -8.19
CA VAL A 98 1.84 3.00 -7.24
C VAL A 98 2.90 3.79 -6.47
N PHE A 99 2.82 3.78 -5.15
CA PHE A 99 3.75 4.47 -4.26
C PHE A 99 4.61 3.45 -3.52
N ILE A 100 5.92 3.57 -3.68
CA ILE A 100 6.94 2.77 -2.99
C ILE A 100 7.80 3.72 -2.18
N CYS A 101 8.00 3.44 -0.90
CA CYS A 101 8.84 4.26 -0.02
C CYS A 101 10.09 3.48 0.42
N THR A 102 11.25 4.13 0.39
CA THR A 102 12.51 3.63 0.94
C THR A 102 13.23 4.73 1.72
N THR A 103 14.03 4.38 2.71
CA THR A 103 14.65 5.34 3.64
C THR A 103 16.16 5.22 3.77
N ASP A 104 16.72 4.01 3.84
CA ASP A 104 18.14 3.83 4.14
C ASP A 104 18.69 2.62 3.38
N PRO A 105 19.55 2.83 2.36
CA PRO A 105 20.05 1.74 1.52
C PRO A 105 20.91 0.72 2.29
N LYS A 106 21.42 1.07 3.47
CA LYS A 106 22.16 0.13 4.34
C LYS A 106 21.23 -0.82 5.10
N LYS A 107 19.97 -0.43 5.32
CA LYS A 107 18.95 -1.24 6.04
C LYS A 107 17.97 -1.90 5.10
N GLU A 108 17.69 -1.25 3.98
CA GLU A 108 16.78 -1.66 2.93
C GLU A 108 17.61 -1.82 1.64
N PRO A 109 18.12 -3.01 1.34
CA PRO A 109 19.03 -3.21 0.22
C PRO A 109 18.46 -2.66 -1.09
N THR A 110 19.21 -1.79 -1.76
CA THR A 110 18.71 -1.04 -2.94
C THR A 110 18.23 -1.95 -4.06
N VAL A 111 18.89 -3.09 -4.28
CA VAL A 111 18.48 -4.11 -5.25
C VAL A 111 17.10 -4.70 -4.91
N GLU A 112 16.80 -4.95 -3.65
CA GLU A 112 15.50 -5.47 -3.22
C GLU A 112 14.39 -4.43 -3.44
N VAL A 113 14.68 -3.16 -3.12
CA VAL A 113 13.78 -2.04 -3.41
C VAL A 113 13.46 -1.96 -4.91
N MET A 114 14.48 -2.09 -5.77
CA MET A 114 14.30 -2.07 -7.22
C MET A 114 13.51 -3.28 -7.75
N ASN A 115 13.62 -4.45 -7.12
CA ASN A 115 12.79 -5.59 -7.46
C ASN A 115 11.30 -5.33 -7.19
N THR A 116 10.97 -4.62 -6.10
CA THR A 116 9.60 -4.15 -5.86
C THR A 116 9.15 -3.12 -6.90
N VAL A 117 10.03 -2.19 -7.31
CA VAL A 117 9.74 -1.23 -8.40
C VAL A 117 9.45 -1.96 -9.72
N LEU A 118 10.30 -2.90 -10.13
CA LEU A 118 10.14 -3.70 -11.34
C LEU A 118 8.85 -4.53 -11.30
N SER A 119 8.54 -5.13 -10.14
CA SER A 119 7.30 -5.87 -9.93
C SER A 119 6.07 -4.98 -10.04
N ALA A 120 6.11 -3.76 -9.52
CA ALA A 120 5.02 -2.79 -9.61
C ALA A 120 4.81 -2.32 -11.06
N MET A 121 5.88 -2.06 -11.80
CA MET A 121 5.80 -1.67 -13.22
C MET A 121 5.24 -2.80 -14.12
N ALA A 122 5.38 -4.06 -13.70
CA ALA A 122 4.95 -5.23 -14.45
C ALA A 122 3.57 -5.78 -14.04
N LEU A 123 2.75 -5.00 -13.33
CA LEU A 123 1.36 -5.36 -13.05
C LEU A 123 0.57 -5.62 -14.35
N ASP A 124 -0.37 -6.58 -14.32
CA ASP A 124 -1.31 -6.83 -15.42
C ASP A 124 -2.36 -5.71 -15.45
N TYR A 125 -1.97 -4.56 -16.01
CA TYR A 125 -2.78 -3.36 -16.14
C TYR A 125 -2.35 -2.57 -17.39
N PRO A 126 -3.23 -1.79 -18.04
CA PRO A 126 -2.83 -0.98 -19.18
C PRO A 126 -1.68 -0.02 -18.83
N THR A 127 -0.60 -0.06 -19.61
CA THR A 127 0.66 0.65 -19.35
C THR A 127 0.43 2.15 -19.18
N GLU A 128 -0.41 2.74 -20.02
CA GLU A 128 -0.75 4.16 -20.03
C GLU A 128 -1.60 4.61 -18.82
N LYS A 129 -2.16 3.63 -18.10
CA LYS A 129 -2.95 3.85 -16.89
C LYS A 129 -2.16 3.61 -15.62
N LEU A 130 -0.94 3.09 -15.71
CA LEU A 130 -0.10 2.78 -14.56
C LEU A 130 1.03 3.81 -14.42
N ALA A 131 1.22 4.31 -13.20
CA ALA A 131 2.32 5.21 -12.87
C ALA A 131 2.98 4.78 -11.56
N VAL A 132 4.30 4.58 -11.55
CA VAL A 132 5.07 4.11 -10.39
C VAL A 132 5.94 5.25 -9.87
N TYR A 133 5.86 5.49 -8.56
CA TYR A 133 6.60 6.52 -7.85
C TYR A 133 7.45 5.88 -6.76
N LEU A 134 8.76 6.10 -6.82
CA LEU A 134 9.69 5.75 -5.75
C LEU A 134 9.99 7.00 -4.92
N SER A 135 9.57 7.00 -3.66
CA SER A 135 9.97 8.00 -2.67
C SER A 135 11.23 7.55 -1.94
N ASP A 136 12.33 8.25 -2.19
CA ASP A 136 13.60 8.08 -1.49
C ASP A 136 13.72 9.09 -0.34
N ASP A 137 13.37 8.62 0.85
CA ASP A 137 13.48 9.36 2.09
C ASP A 137 14.94 9.43 2.59
N GLY A 138 15.83 8.57 2.09
CA GLY A 138 17.27 8.61 2.33
C GLY A 138 17.96 9.73 1.57
N GLY A 139 17.50 10.00 0.34
CA GLY A 139 18.14 10.93 -0.59
C GLY A 139 19.54 10.48 -0.96
N SER A 140 19.78 9.17 -1.02
CA SER A 140 21.08 8.58 -1.27
C SER A 140 21.32 8.42 -2.77
N ALA A 141 22.54 8.73 -3.22
CA ALA A 141 22.89 8.68 -4.64
C ALA A 141 22.68 7.28 -5.24
N VAL A 142 22.94 6.21 -4.46
CA VAL A 142 22.75 4.83 -4.92
C VAL A 142 21.31 4.51 -5.29
N THR A 143 20.32 5.04 -4.57
CA THR A 143 18.90 4.79 -4.86
C THR A 143 18.49 5.44 -6.18
N PHE A 144 18.98 6.66 -6.42
CA PHE A 144 18.74 7.38 -7.67
C PHE A 144 19.47 6.75 -8.87
N TYR A 145 20.68 6.25 -8.67
CA TYR A 145 21.38 5.48 -9.69
C TYR A 145 20.65 4.16 -10.00
N ALA A 146 20.26 3.42 -8.96
CA ALA A 146 19.63 2.12 -9.10
C ALA A 146 18.28 2.17 -9.81
N ILE A 147 17.47 3.22 -9.62
CA ILE A 147 16.20 3.33 -10.35
C ILE A 147 16.41 3.54 -11.86
N LYS A 148 17.52 4.17 -12.27
CA LYS A 148 17.88 4.31 -13.69
C LYS A 148 18.33 2.98 -14.28
N GLU A 149 19.18 2.25 -13.57
CA GLU A 149 19.59 0.89 -13.97
C GLU A 149 18.39 -0.06 -14.03
N ALA A 150 17.50 -0.01 -13.03
CA ALA A 150 16.26 -0.80 -13.01
C ALA A 150 15.35 -0.42 -14.18
N CYS A 151 15.22 0.86 -14.53
CA CYS A 151 14.45 1.29 -15.69
C CYS A 151 15.05 0.78 -17.01
N ALA A 152 16.39 0.70 -17.12
CA ALA A 152 17.03 0.11 -18.29
C ALA A 152 16.72 -1.39 -18.40
N PHE A 153 16.84 -2.13 -17.29
CA PHE A 153 16.48 -3.55 -17.23
C PHE A 153 14.98 -3.80 -17.48
N ALA A 154 14.11 -2.90 -17.03
CA ALA A 154 12.65 -3.00 -17.22
C ALA A 154 12.25 -3.12 -18.70
N LYS A 155 13.02 -2.52 -19.62
CA LYS A 155 12.79 -2.59 -21.08
C LYS A 155 12.92 -4.01 -21.63
N LEU A 156 13.67 -4.88 -20.96
CA LEU A 156 13.80 -6.30 -21.29
C LEU A 156 12.81 -7.13 -20.46
N TRP A 157 12.76 -6.87 -19.15
CA TRP A 157 11.97 -7.66 -18.20
C TRP A 157 10.47 -7.61 -18.46
N ILE A 158 9.90 -6.42 -18.72
CA ILE A 158 8.44 -6.25 -18.83
C ILE A 158 7.89 -6.89 -20.10
N PRO A 159 8.49 -6.67 -21.30
CA PRO A 159 8.07 -7.38 -22.50
C PRO A 159 8.17 -8.91 -22.38
N PHE A 160 9.26 -9.43 -21.81
CA PHE A 160 9.42 -10.86 -21.52
C PHE A 160 8.28 -11.39 -20.64
N CYS A 161 8.00 -10.66 -19.56
CA CYS A 161 6.91 -10.93 -18.63
C CYS A 161 5.55 -11.02 -19.33
N ILE A 162 5.25 -10.08 -20.23
CA ILE A 162 3.99 -10.01 -20.97
C ILE A 162 3.92 -11.13 -22.02
N LYS A 163 4.96 -11.28 -22.84
CA LYS A 163 5.08 -12.27 -23.93
C LYS A 163 4.82 -13.69 -23.43
N TYR A 164 5.40 -14.05 -22.29
CA TYR A 164 5.28 -15.40 -21.73
C TYR A 164 4.27 -15.51 -20.58
N GLY A 165 3.51 -14.46 -20.26
CA GLY A 165 2.49 -14.50 -19.20
C GLY A 165 3.06 -14.95 -17.85
N ILE A 166 4.26 -14.48 -17.50
CA ILE A 166 4.94 -14.80 -16.23
C ILE A 166 4.09 -14.28 -15.07
N LYS A 167 3.88 -15.06 -14.01
CA LYS A 167 3.10 -14.60 -12.85
C LYS A 167 4.01 -13.91 -11.84
N SER A 168 5.18 -14.47 -11.58
CA SER A 168 6.16 -13.83 -10.68
C SER A 168 6.80 -12.60 -11.33
N ARG A 169 6.22 -11.42 -11.08
CA ARG A 169 6.70 -10.14 -11.64
C ARG A 169 7.95 -9.56 -10.99
N CYS A 170 8.32 -10.06 -9.81
CA CYS A 170 9.57 -9.74 -9.14
C CYS A 170 10.70 -10.61 -9.73
N PRO A 171 11.74 -10.04 -10.35
CA PRO A 171 12.83 -10.80 -10.95
C PRO A 171 13.58 -11.69 -9.93
N GLN A 172 13.90 -11.16 -8.74
CA GLN A 172 14.50 -11.93 -7.64
C GLN A 172 13.67 -13.19 -7.32
N ALA A 173 12.34 -13.03 -7.22
CA ALA A 173 11.45 -14.14 -6.94
C ALA A 173 11.36 -15.11 -8.12
N PHE A 174 11.33 -14.59 -9.36
CA PHE A 174 11.26 -15.39 -10.59
C PHE A 174 12.52 -16.23 -10.83
N PHE A 175 13.71 -15.73 -10.52
CA PHE A 175 14.96 -16.50 -10.65
C PHE A 175 15.30 -17.34 -9.41
N SER A 176 14.44 -17.30 -8.38
CA SER A 176 14.58 -18.15 -7.19
C SER A 176 13.97 -19.54 -7.39
N LYS A 177 14.17 -20.43 -6.42
CA LYS A 177 13.52 -21.76 -6.39
C LYS A 177 12.00 -21.69 -6.24
N LEU A 178 11.42 -20.54 -5.85
CA LEU A 178 9.98 -20.40 -5.59
C LEU A 178 9.13 -20.50 -6.86
N SER A 179 9.73 -20.23 -8.02
CA SER A 179 9.09 -20.10 -9.33
C SER A 179 9.55 -21.18 -10.31
N ASP A 180 10.17 -22.27 -9.85
CA ASP A 180 10.67 -23.36 -10.72
C ASP A 180 9.57 -23.91 -11.65
N ASN A 181 8.32 -23.92 -11.21
CA ASN A 181 7.18 -24.34 -12.02
C ASN A 181 6.85 -23.37 -13.19
N GLU A 182 7.17 -22.08 -13.06
CA GLU A 182 6.92 -21.08 -14.10
C GLU A 182 8.00 -21.09 -15.19
N ARG A 183 9.19 -21.61 -14.86
CA ARG A 183 10.39 -21.70 -15.71
C ARG A 183 10.53 -23.04 -16.43
N LEU A 184 9.47 -23.83 -16.48
CA LEU A 184 9.46 -25.06 -17.28
C LEU A 184 9.71 -24.69 -18.76
N PRO A 185 10.67 -25.34 -19.45
CA PRO A 185 11.01 -25.01 -20.83
C PRO A 185 9.78 -25.11 -21.73
N ARG A 186 9.36 -23.98 -22.31
CA ARG A 186 8.18 -23.90 -23.20
C ARG A 186 8.57 -24.03 -24.67
N SER A 187 9.67 -23.39 -25.05
CA SER A 187 10.28 -23.38 -26.37
C SER A 187 11.79 -23.07 -26.25
N GLU A 188 12.57 -23.36 -27.30
CA GLU A 188 13.99 -22.97 -27.35
C GLU A 188 14.17 -21.45 -27.29
N GLU A 189 13.27 -20.69 -27.94
CA GLU A 189 13.21 -19.23 -27.87
C GLU A 189 13.03 -18.73 -26.43
N PHE A 190 12.10 -19.33 -25.67
CA PHE A 190 11.89 -18.97 -24.27
C PHE A 190 13.16 -19.19 -23.43
N VAL A 191 13.84 -20.32 -23.63
CA VAL A 191 15.07 -20.64 -22.88
C VAL A 191 16.19 -19.65 -23.22
N ALA A 192 16.33 -19.27 -24.50
CA ALA A 192 17.32 -18.28 -24.92
C ALA A 192 17.03 -16.89 -24.32
N GLU A 193 15.78 -16.42 -24.40
CA GLU A 193 15.37 -15.13 -23.83
C GLU A 193 15.44 -15.13 -22.29
N GLU A 194 15.07 -16.23 -21.62
CA GLU A 194 15.20 -16.34 -20.17
C GLU A 194 16.66 -16.18 -19.72
N GLU A 195 17.60 -16.83 -20.41
CA GLU A 195 19.02 -16.74 -20.08
C GLU A 195 19.57 -15.33 -20.36
N GLU A 196 19.17 -14.70 -21.46
CA GLU A 196 19.53 -13.31 -21.76
C GLU A 196 19.02 -12.35 -20.68
N VAL A 197 17.74 -12.46 -20.30
CA VAL A 197 17.13 -11.64 -19.25
C VAL A 197 17.83 -11.88 -17.91
N LYS A 198 18.20 -13.13 -17.60
CA LYS A 198 18.91 -13.48 -16.37
C LYS A 198 20.31 -12.87 -16.31
N VAL A 199 21.05 -12.89 -17.42
CA VAL A 199 22.37 -12.25 -17.50
C VAL A 199 22.25 -10.75 -17.27
N ASN A 200 21.29 -10.09 -17.93
CA ASN A 200 21.02 -8.67 -17.75
C ASN A 200 20.57 -8.33 -16.32
N TYR A 201 19.80 -9.21 -15.68
CA TYR A 201 19.39 -9.05 -14.28
C TYR A 201 20.60 -9.09 -13.32
N GLU A 202 21.51 -10.05 -13.51
CA GLU A 202 22.73 -10.12 -12.69
C GLU A 202 23.68 -8.95 -12.97
N GLU A 203 23.76 -8.46 -14.22
CA GLU A 203 24.51 -7.24 -14.54
C GLU A 203 23.93 -6.01 -13.84
N PHE A 204 22.61 -5.82 -13.90
CA PHE A 204 21.90 -4.77 -13.17
C PHE A 204 22.24 -4.80 -11.67
N LYS A 205 22.14 -5.97 -11.03
CA LYS A 205 22.47 -6.13 -9.61
C LYS A 205 23.91 -5.74 -9.32
N ARG A 206 24.85 -6.28 -10.10
CA ARG A 206 26.28 -6.02 -9.95
C ARG A 206 26.61 -4.54 -10.09
N ASN A 207 26.01 -3.84 -11.06
CA ASN A 207 26.22 -2.41 -11.26
C ASN A 207 25.78 -1.60 -10.03
N VAL A 208 24.60 -1.90 -9.49
CA VAL A 208 24.07 -1.25 -8.29
C VAL A 208 24.95 -1.54 -7.06
N GLU A 209 25.37 -2.80 -6.88
CA GLU A 209 26.22 -3.22 -5.77
C GLU A 209 27.58 -2.51 -5.81
N ILE A 210 28.25 -2.47 -6.96
CA ILE A 210 29.54 -1.76 -7.13
C ILE A 210 29.39 -0.27 -6.84
N PHE A 211 28.30 0.35 -7.30
CA PHE A 211 28.05 1.76 -7.00
C PHE A 211 27.80 1.99 -5.50
N ALA A 212 27.16 1.03 -4.83
CA ALA A 212 26.85 1.07 -3.40
C ALA A 212 28.08 0.85 -2.48
N GLU A 213 29.14 0.18 -2.98
CA GLU A 213 30.39 -0.06 -2.22
C GLU A 213 31.06 1.24 -1.77
N GLN A 214 30.91 2.32 -2.53
CA GLN A 214 31.36 3.64 -2.13
C GLN A 214 30.43 4.19 -1.03
N GLU A 215 30.96 4.34 0.18
CA GLU A 215 30.15 4.72 1.35
C GLU A 215 29.39 6.04 1.17
N GLU A 216 29.96 7.00 0.43
CA GLU A 216 29.32 8.28 0.12
C GLU A 216 28.02 8.10 -0.67
N ASN A 217 27.97 7.12 -1.59
CA ASN A 217 26.80 6.86 -2.43
C ASN A 217 25.63 6.26 -1.64
N SER A 218 25.94 5.51 -0.59
CA SER A 218 24.98 4.84 0.30
C SER A 218 24.62 5.70 1.53
N ARG A 219 25.10 6.94 1.60
CA ARG A 219 24.86 7.82 2.75
C ARG A 219 23.46 8.46 2.69
N VAL A 220 22.75 8.41 3.82
CA VAL A 220 21.50 9.17 4.02
C VAL A 220 21.83 10.66 4.19
N VAL A 221 21.16 11.51 3.41
CA VAL A 221 21.37 12.97 3.40
C VAL A 221 20.21 13.67 4.13
N HIS A 222 20.43 14.11 5.38
CA HIS A 222 19.37 14.68 6.21
C HIS A 222 19.00 16.14 5.90
N ASP A 223 19.89 16.88 5.23
CA ASP A 223 19.64 18.26 4.77
C ASP A 223 19.82 18.33 3.26
N ARG A 224 18.72 18.49 2.53
CA ARG A 224 18.71 18.46 1.06
C ARG A 224 17.49 19.18 0.48
N SER A 225 17.69 19.75 -0.70
CA SER A 225 16.62 20.29 -1.53
C SER A 225 15.77 19.17 -2.15
N PRO A 226 14.53 19.46 -2.56
CA PRO A 226 13.71 18.46 -3.23
C PRO A 226 14.29 18.11 -4.60
N HIS A 227 14.17 16.85 -4.99
CA HIS A 227 14.55 16.32 -6.30
C HIS A 227 13.41 15.45 -6.83
N VAL A 228 12.80 15.85 -7.94
CA VAL A 228 11.77 15.08 -8.63
C VAL A 228 12.23 14.88 -10.07
N GLU A 229 12.34 13.62 -10.49
CA GLU A 229 12.77 13.28 -11.85
C GLU A 229 11.87 12.21 -12.45
N ILE A 230 11.40 12.45 -13.67
CA ILE A 230 10.72 11.44 -14.48
C ILE A 230 11.82 10.60 -15.13
N ILE A 231 11.94 9.34 -14.69
CA ILE A 231 12.93 8.39 -15.20
C ILE A 231 12.47 7.83 -16.55
N HIS A 232 11.16 7.58 -16.69
CA HIS A 232 10.54 7.11 -17.93
C HIS A 232 9.12 7.67 -18.08
N SER A 233 8.74 8.06 -19.30
CA SER A 233 7.34 8.41 -19.62
C SER A 233 7.04 8.20 -21.10
N ASN A 234 5.80 7.79 -21.40
CA ASN A 234 5.32 7.65 -22.78
C ASN A 234 4.70 8.95 -23.33
N TRP A 235 4.85 10.08 -22.62
CA TRP A 235 4.17 11.33 -22.95
C TRP A 235 4.65 11.97 -24.26
N ASN A 236 5.88 11.70 -24.68
CA ASN A 236 6.48 12.24 -25.90
C ASN A 236 6.48 11.26 -27.09
N ILE A 237 5.92 10.05 -26.94
CA ILE A 237 6.04 8.96 -27.93
C ILE A 237 5.14 9.15 -29.15
N ARG A 238 4.24 10.15 -29.17
CA ARG A 238 3.38 10.40 -30.34
C ARG A 238 4.08 11.01 -31.55
N GLU A 239 5.38 11.36 -31.46
CA GLU A 239 6.07 12.00 -32.60
C GLU A 239 7.21 11.21 -33.23
N ASN A 240 7.86 10.21 -32.62
CA ASN A 240 8.87 9.39 -33.33
C ASN A 240 9.20 8.07 -32.61
N ASN A 241 9.17 6.97 -33.39
CA ASN A 241 9.72 5.61 -33.18
C ASN A 241 8.78 4.52 -32.61
N GLU A 242 8.65 3.43 -33.38
CA GLU A 242 7.86 2.22 -33.10
C GLU A 242 8.63 1.18 -32.23
N ASP A 243 9.90 1.43 -31.88
CA ASP A 243 10.80 0.44 -31.24
C ASP A 243 11.04 0.62 -29.73
N GLN A 244 10.33 1.51 -29.04
CA GLN A 244 10.47 1.65 -27.58
C GLN A 244 9.46 0.78 -26.82
N ALA A 245 9.97 -0.07 -25.93
CA ALA A 245 9.15 -0.86 -25.01
C ALA A 245 8.15 0.05 -24.27
N ASP A 246 6.86 -0.30 -24.35
CA ASP A 246 5.78 0.42 -23.69
C ASP A 246 5.87 0.16 -22.17
N LEU A 247 6.53 1.08 -21.46
CA LEU A 247 6.71 1.02 -20.00
C LEU A 247 5.85 2.08 -19.29
N PRO A 248 5.35 1.80 -18.07
CA PRO A 248 4.55 2.77 -17.32
C PRO A 248 5.38 3.97 -16.88
N LEU A 249 4.72 5.09 -16.56
CA LEU A 249 5.39 6.29 -16.01
C LEU A 249 6.19 5.90 -14.76
N LEU A 250 7.48 6.22 -14.73
CA LEU A 250 8.36 5.97 -13.57
C LEU A 250 8.94 7.28 -13.08
N VAL A 251 8.70 7.60 -11.81
CA VAL A 251 9.12 8.87 -11.20
C VAL A 251 9.92 8.61 -9.93
N TYR A 252 11.11 9.21 -9.85
CA TYR A 252 11.90 9.31 -8.63
C TYR A 252 11.51 10.58 -7.87
N VAL A 253 11.30 10.46 -6.56
CA VAL A 253 11.01 11.58 -5.68
C VAL A 253 11.91 11.50 -4.44
N SER A 254 12.79 12.48 -4.26
CA SER A 254 13.39 12.77 -2.96
C SER A 254 12.87 14.10 -2.46
N ARG A 255 12.07 14.08 -1.40
CA ARG A 255 11.52 15.29 -0.82
C ARG A 255 12.58 16.14 -0.13
N GLU A 256 12.28 17.43 0.03
CA GLU A 256 13.11 18.32 0.83
C GLU A 256 13.14 17.85 2.29
N LYS A 257 14.34 17.84 2.88
CA LYS A 257 14.51 17.65 4.32
C LYS A 257 15.41 18.76 4.84
N ARG A 258 14.98 19.36 5.97
CA ARG A 258 15.75 20.34 6.73
C ARG A 258 15.76 19.92 8.20
N PRO A 259 16.89 20.01 8.92
CA PRO A 259 16.96 19.65 10.34
C PRO A 259 15.94 20.40 11.22
N SER A 260 15.54 21.60 10.83
CA SER A 260 14.57 22.44 11.53
C SER A 260 13.10 22.04 11.34
N HIS A 261 12.79 21.11 10.42
CA HIS A 261 11.43 20.74 10.06
C HIS A 261 11.17 19.26 10.31
N HIS A 262 10.13 18.95 11.07
CA HIS A 262 9.75 17.56 11.35
C HIS A 262 9.18 16.89 10.09
N HIS A 263 9.86 15.87 9.59
CA HIS A 263 9.53 15.26 8.30
C HIS A 263 8.46 14.15 8.37
N ARG A 264 7.99 13.74 9.55
CA ARG A 264 6.85 12.79 9.70
C ARG A 264 7.07 11.41 9.02
N PHE A 265 8.32 10.95 8.90
CA PHE A 265 8.68 9.63 8.37
C PHE A 265 7.89 9.23 7.11
N LYS A 266 7.42 7.99 7.02
CA LYS A 266 6.65 7.43 5.89
C LYS A 266 5.36 8.21 5.59
N ALA A 267 4.65 8.70 6.61
CA ALA A 267 3.43 9.50 6.40
C ALA A 267 3.71 10.78 5.59
N GLY A 268 4.79 11.50 5.92
CA GLY A 268 5.19 12.68 5.16
C GLY A 268 5.70 12.36 3.75
N ALA A 269 6.32 11.19 3.57
CA ALA A 269 6.75 10.71 2.25
C ALA A 269 5.53 10.45 1.34
N LEU A 270 4.54 9.72 1.86
CA LEU A 270 3.29 9.44 1.15
C LEU A 270 2.47 10.70 0.86
N ASN A 271 2.42 11.65 1.80
CA ASN A 271 1.80 12.96 1.57
C ASN A 271 2.51 13.74 0.45
N THR A 272 3.83 13.64 0.37
CA THR A 272 4.59 14.27 -0.72
C THR A 272 4.25 13.61 -2.07
N LEU A 273 4.24 12.28 -2.12
CA LEU A 273 3.83 11.53 -3.32
C LEU A 273 2.40 11.85 -3.74
N LEU A 274 1.47 11.98 -2.78
CA LEU A 274 0.08 12.38 -3.04
C LEU A 274 -0.02 13.71 -3.80
N ARG A 275 0.81 14.69 -3.43
CA ARG A 275 0.88 16.01 -4.08
C ARG A 275 1.55 15.92 -5.46
N VAL A 276 2.75 15.34 -5.51
CA VAL A 276 3.54 15.20 -6.74
C VAL A 276 2.76 14.43 -7.80
N SER A 277 2.20 13.27 -7.45
CA SER A 277 1.44 12.47 -8.40
C SER A 277 0.12 13.15 -8.79
N GLY A 278 -0.45 14.01 -7.92
CA GLY A 278 -1.64 14.79 -8.24
C GLY A 278 -1.45 15.79 -9.38
N ILE A 279 -0.22 16.22 -9.65
CA ILE A 279 0.13 17.07 -10.81
C ILE A 279 0.57 16.23 -12.01
N LEU A 280 1.34 15.16 -11.77
CA LEU A 280 1.96 14.39 -12.86
C LEU A 280 0.98 13.41 -13.51
N SER A 281 0.51 12.39 -12.79
CA SER A 281 -0.40 11.36 -13.35
C SER A 281 -1.87 11.59 -12.99
N ASN A 282 -2.13 12.14 -11.80
CA ASN A 282 -3.42 12.36 -11.16
C ASN A 282 -4.32 11.11 -11.14
N GLY A 283 -3.74 9.92 -10.85
CA GLY A 283 -4.47 8.67 -10.85
C GLY A 283 -5.52 8.61 -9.71
N PRO A 284 -6.81 8.31 -9.99
CA PRO A 284 -7.87 8.28 -8.97
C PRO A 284 -7.73 7.15 -7.96
N TYR A 285 -6.91 6.15 -8.26
CA TYR A 285 -6.59 5.04 -7.35
C TYR A 285 -5.10 5.01 -7.07
N ILE A 286 -4.74 4.63 -5.84
CA ILE A 286 -3.37 4.60 -5.36
C ILE A 286 -3.10 3.23 -4.74
N LEU A 287 -2.09 2.53 -5.24
CA LEU A 287 -1.50 1.37 -4.58
C LEU A 287 -0.33 1.85 -3.71
N VAL A 288 -0.28 1.46 -2.44
CA VAL A 288 0.89 1.73 -1.59
C VAL A 288 1.59 0.42 -1.27
N LEU A 289 2.90 0.38 -1.50
CA LEU A 289 3.78 -0.75 -1.20
C LEU A 289 4.94 -0.29 -0.32
N ASP A 290 5.32 -1.16 0.62
CA ASP A 290 6.63 -1.11 1.26
C ASP A 290 7.71 -1.61 0.30
N CYS A 291 8.96 -1.20 0.51
CA CYS A 291 10.06 -1.54 -0.38
C CYS A 291 10.37 -3.04 -0.47
N ASP A 292 9.98 -3.82 0.54
CA ASP A 292 10.11 -5.28 0.64
C ASP A 292 8.85 -6.05 0.19
N MET A 293 7.79 -5.34 -0.22
CA MET A 293 6.47 -5.90 -0.54
C MET A 293 6.18 -5.84 -2.05
N TYR A 294 6.74 -6.77 -2.82
CA TYR A 294 6.47 -6.90 -4.24
C TYR A 294 5.09 -7.53 -4.53
N CYS A 295 4.55 -7.27 -5.73
CA CYS A 295 3.27 -7.81 -6.17
C CYS A 295 3.42 -9.28 -6.59
N ASN A 296 2.92 -10.21 -5.76
CA ASN A 296 2.97 -11.65 -6.04
C ASN A 296 1.92 -12.12 -7.08
N ASP A 297 0.82 -11.38 -7.23
CA ASP A 297 -0.19 -11.60 -8.26
C ASP A 297 -0.26 -10.37 -9.18
N PRO A 298 0.10 -10.51 -10.47
CA PRO A 298 0.09 -9.38 -11.40
C PRO A 298 -1.31 -8.82 -11.62
N THR A 299 -2.36 -9.61 -11.41
CA THR A 299 -3.75 -9.22 -11.64
C THR A 299 -4.34 -8.44 -10.46
N SER A 300 -3.59 -8.22 -9.37
CA SER A 300 -4.07 -7.58 -8.14
C SER A 300 -4.75 -6.23 -8.36
N ALA A 301 -4.27 -5.43 -9.32
CA ALA A 301 -4.88 -4.15 -9.69
C ALA A 301 -6.29 -4.36 -10.28
N ARG A 302 -6.43 -5.30 -11.22
CA ARG A 302 -7.72 -5.65 -11.83
C ARG A 302 -8.68 -6.25 -10.79
N GLN A 303 -8.17 -7.08 -9.88
CA GLN A 303 -8.94 -7.62 -8.76
C GLN A 303 -9.46 -6.51 -7.84
N ALA A 304 -8.65 -5.51 -7.52
CA ALA A 304 -9.10 -4.35 -6.74
C ALA A 304 -10.16 -3.54 -7.51
N MET A 305 -10.02 -3.40 -8.83
CA MET A 305 -11.00 -2.72 -9.67
C MET A 305 -12.36 -3.42 -9.68
N CYS A 306 -12.44 -4.75 -9.49
CA CYS A 306 -13.72 -5.43 -9.33
C CYS A 306 -14.59 -4.84 -8.20
N PHE A 307 -13.97 -4.34 -7.13
CA PHE A 307 -14.69 -3.69 -6.02
C PHE A 307 -14.90 -2.19 -6.26
N HIS A 308 -13.90 -1.50 -6.82
CA HIS A 308 -13.95 -0.06 -7.06
C HIS A 308 -14.85 0.34 -8.23
N LEU A 309 -15.10 -0.57 -9.17
CA LEU A 309 -15.99 -0.35 -10.32
C LEU A 309 -17.41 -0.91 -10.09
N ASP A 310 -17.64 -1.62 -9.00
CA ASP A 310 -18.98 -2.09 -8.64
C ASP A 310 -19.89 -0.89 -8.29
N PRO A 311 -21.00 -0.67 -9.02
CA PRO A 311 -21.86 0.51 -8.80
C PRO A 311 -22.46 0.60 -7.39
N GLN A 312 -22.69 -0.53 -6.72
CA GLN A 312 -23.30 -0.58 -5.39
C GLN A 312 -22.26 -0.37 -4.30
N LEU A 313 -21.08 -0.99 -4.44
CA LEU A 313 -20.03 -0.93 -3.42
C LEU A 313 -19.17 0.33 -3.54
N SER A 314 -18.86 0.78 -4.76
CA SER A 314 -17.85 1.81 -5.03
C SER A 314 -18.11 3.12 -4.28
N GLN A 315 -19.38 3.55 -4.15
CA GLN A 315 -19.74 4.81 -3.50
C GLN A 315 -19.31 4.85 -2.03
N ASN A 316 -19.35 3.70 -1.35
CA ASN A 316 -19.04 3.57 0.07
C ASN A 316 -17.66 2.93 0.31
N LEU A 317 -16.90 2.65 -0.76
CA LEU A 317 -15.60 2.00 -0.70
C LEU A 317 -14.48 3.03 -0.76
N ALA A 318 -13.71 3.11 0.32
CA ALA A 318 -12.51 3.93 0.38
C ALA A 318 -11.26 3.19 -0.12
N PHE A 319 -11.09 1.92 0.23
CA PHE A 319 -9.90 1.14 -0.12
C PHE A 319 -10.19 -0.36 -0.18
N VAL A 320 -9.32 -1.10 -0.88
CA VAL A 320 -9.25 -2.56 -0.89
C VAL A 320 -7.90 -2.96 -0.31
N GLN A 321 -7.89 -3.64 0.84
CA GLN A 321 -6.67 -4.10 1.51
C GLN A 321 -6.42 -5.58 1.20
N PHE A 322 -5.22 -5.90 0.72
CA PHE A 322 -4.76 -7.27 0.55
C PHE A 322 -4.03 -7.74 1.81
N PRO A 323 -4.12 -9.03 2.17
CA PRO A 323 -3.32 -9.60 3.24
C PRO A 323 -1.84 -9.59 2.86
N GLN A 324 -0.96 -9.31 3.82
CA GLN A 324 0.48 -9.41 3.62
C GLN A 324 0.89 -10.88 3.69
N ILE A 325 1.70 -11.32 2.73
CA ILE A 325 2.20 -12.70 2.67
C ILE A 325 3.72 -12.64 2.67
N PHE A 326 4.31 -13.14 3.75
CA PHE A 326 5.77 -13.19 3.90
C PHE A 326 6.33 -14.47 3.27
N TYR A 327 7.49 -14.33 2.64
CA TYR A 327 8.26 -15.44 2.08
C TYR A 327 9.40 -15.82 3.04
N ASN A 328 10.11 -16.91 2.74
CA ASN A 328 11.23 -17.44 3.54
C ASN A 328 10.87 -17.80 4.99
N ILE A 329 9.65 -18.27 5.22
CA ILE A 329 9.18 -18.69 6.54
C ILE A 329 9.66 -20.12 6.81
N SER A 330 10.21 -20.34 8.00
CA SER A 330 10.58 -21.69 8.47
C SER A 330 9.36 -22.63 8.44
N THR A 331 9.58 -23.89 8.10
CA THR A 331 8.53 -24.94 8.15
C THR A 331 7.91 -25.08 9.54
N ASN A 332 8.68 -24.81 10.60
CA ASN A 332 8.20 -24.86 11.98
C ASN A 332 7.42 -23.61 12.39
N ASP A 333 7.71 -22.46 11.76
CA ASP A 333 7.10 -21.15 11.99
C ASP A 333 6.70 -20.84 13.45
N ILE A 334 7.63 -21.07 14.39
CA ILE A 334 7.37 -20.95 15.84
C ILE A 334 7.04 -19.52 16.27
N TYR A 335 7.38 -18.53 15.46
CA TYR A 335 7.11 -17.11 15.70
C TYR A 335 5.77 -16.64 15.09
N ASP A 336 5.02 -17.52 14.41
CA ASP A 336 3.82 -17.18 13.61
C ASP A 336 4.09 -15.99 12.67
N ALA A 337 5.19 -16.05 11.92
CA ALA A 337 5.55 -15.02 10.94
C ALA A 337 4.50 -14.90 9.82
N GLN A 338 3.68 -15.93 9.60
CA GLN A 338 2.51 -15.86 8.72
C GLN A 338 1.36 -14.99 9.26
N VAL A 339 1.42 -14.60 10.54
CA VAL A 339 0.40 -13.80 11.24
C VAL A 339 -1.01 -14.38 11.02
N ARG A 340 -1.15 -15.71 11.15
CA ARG A 340 -2.34 -16.45 10.67
C ARG A 340 -3.63 -15.95 11.33
N SER A 341 -3.55 -15.60 12.61
CA SER A 341 -4.68 -15.09 13.38
C SER A 341 -5.23 -13.77 12.81
N ALA A 342 -4.35 -12.86 12.39
CA ALA A 342 -4.77 -11.57 11.84
C ALA A 342 -5.47 -11.76 10.49
N PHE A 343 -4.77 -12.33 9.51
CA PHE A 343 -5.25 -12.37 8.12
C PHE A 343 -6.33 -13.44 7.88
N LYS A 344 -6.24 -14.63 8.48
CA LYS A 344 -7.19 -15.74 8.23
C LYS A 344 -8.39 -15.75 9.17
N THR A 345 -8.35 -14.99 10.27
CA THR A 345 -9.43 -14.99 11.27
C THR A 345 -9.99 -13.60 11.52
N LYS A 346 -9.19 -12.68 12.05
CA LYS A 346 -9.69 -11.36 12.47
C LYS A 346 -10.18 -10.55 11.28
N TRP A 347 -9.43 -10.50 10.20
CA TRP A 347 -9.76 -9.67 9.03
C TRP A 347 -11.05 -10.12 8.33
N GLN A 348 -11.27 -11.43 8.19
CA GLN A 348 -12.53 -11.95 7.66
C GLN A 348 -13.74 -11.51 8.50
N GLY A 349 -13.60 -11.47 9.83
CA GLY A 349 -14.67 -10.97 10.70
C GLY A 349 -14.82 -9.46 10.68
N MET A 350 -13.71 -8.71 10.58
CA MET A 350 -13.73 -7.26 10.40
C MET A 350 -14.46 -6.87 9.10
N ASP A 351 -14.18 -7.57 8.00
CA ASP A 351 -14.86 -7.38 6.72
C ASP A 351 -16.37 -7.70 6.79
N GLY A 352 -16.76 -8.66 7.62
CA GLY A 352 -18.18 -8.88 7.91
C GLY A 352 -18.88 -7.77 8.70
N ILE A 353 -18.14 -6.81 9.26
CA ILE A 353 -18.70 -5.67 9.99
C ILE A 353 -18.58 -4.41 9.12
N ARG A 354 -17.36 -3.93 8.84
CA ARG A 354 -17.09 -2.69 8.10
C ARG A 354 -15.81 -2.70 7.25
N GLY A 355 -15.07 -3.80 7.19
CA GLY A 355 -13.78 -3.87 6.49
C GLY A 355 -12.60 -4.03 7.44
N PRO A 356 -11.44 -4.51 6.95
CA PRO A 356 -10.20 -4.58 7.71
C PRO A 356 -9.61 -3.20 8.00
N ILE A 357 -8.60 -3.15 8.87
CA ILE A 357 -7.78 -1.95 9.12
C ILE A 357 -6.79 -1.72 7.96
N PHE A 358 -6.27 -0.51 7.83
CA PHE A 358 -5.08 -0.25 7.01
C PHE A 358 -3.87 -0.91 7.65
N SER A 359 -3.11 -1.66 6.85
CA SER A 359 -1.95 -2.42 7.32
C SER A 359 -0.62 -1.87 6.81
N GLY A 360 -0.58 -0.60 6.36
CA GLY A 360 0.65 0.08 5.94
C GLY A 360 1.15 -0.23 4.52
N THR A 361 0.75 -1.33 3.90
CA THR A 361 1.14 -1.76 2.54
C THR A 361 0.06 -2.63 1.89
N GLY A 362 0.12 -2.83 0.58
CA GLY A 362 -0.72 -3.77 -0.16
C GLY A 362 -2.19 -3.36 -0.23
N PHE A 363 -2.47 -2.06 -0.34
CA PHE A 363 -3.84 -1.55 -0.45
C PHE A 363 -4.05 -0.64 -1.65
N TYR A 364 -5.22 -0.76 -2.28
CA TYR A 364 -5.68 0.12 -3.35
C TYR A 364 -6.70 1.11 -2.80
N LEU A 365 -6.25 2.34 -2.60
CA LEU A 365 -6.99 3.47 -2.03
C LEU A 365 -7.61 4.33 -3.13
N LYS A 366 -8.86 4.76 -2.93
CA LYS A 366 -9.51 5.77 -3.76
C LYS A 366 -9.01 7.16 -3.33
N ARG A 367 -8.28 7.86 -4.21
CA ARG A 367 -7.69 9.18 -3.96
C ARG A 367 -8.68 10.19 -3.36
N LYS A 368 -9.91 10.23 -3.89
CA LYS A 368 -10.97 11.11 -3.41
C LYS A 368 -11.33 10.90 -1.93
N ALA A 369 -11.13 9.70 -1.39
CA ALA A 369 -11.37 9.40 0.01
C ALA A 369 -10.38 10.13 0.95
N MET A 370 -9.21 10.53 0.46
CA MET A 370 -8.20 11.29 1.23
C MET A 370 -8.50 12.79 1.27
N TYR A 371 -8.88 13.36 0.13
CA TYR A 371 -9.07 14.81 0.03
C TYR A 371 -10.47 15.26 0.50
N GLY A 372 -11.45 14.35 0.49
CA GLY A 372 -12.86 14.70 0.46
C GLY A 372 -13.23 15.38 -0.88
N ASN A 373 -14.47 15.84 -1.03
CA ASN A 373 -14.84 16.66 -2.18
C ASN A 373 -14.32 18.10 -1.95
N PRO A 374 -13.50 18.68 -2.83
CA PRO A 374 -13.32 20.12 -2.84
C PRO A 374 -14.65 20.75 -3.27
N ASN A 375 -15.38 21.34 -2.32
CA ASN A 375 -16.69 21.94 -2.59
C ASN A 375 -16.56 23.11 -3.59
N GLN A 376 -17.58 23.29 -4.43
CA GLN A 376 -17.59 24.11 -5.64
C GLN A 376 -17.93 25.61 -5.44
N ASP A 377 -17.91 26.13 -4.22
CA ASP A 377 -18.27 27.55 -3.98
C ASP A 377 -17.04 28.48 -3.95
N ASP A 378 -17.09 29.57 -4.71
CA ASP A 378 -16.02 30.57 -4.86
C ASP A 378 -15.66 31.29 -3.54
N ASN A 379 -16.55 31.32 -2.56
CA ASN A 379 -16.29 31.83 -1.21
C ASN A 379 -15.31 30.96 -0.39
N LEU A 380 -14.93 29.76 -0.88
CA LEU A 380 -14.07 28.78 -0.19
C LEU A 380 -12.65 28.62 -0.78
N LEU A 381 -12.22 29.45 -1.74
CA LEU A 381 -10.84 29.38 -2.25
C LEU A 381 -9.80 29.54 -1.13
N LEU A 382 -10.04 30.47 -0.20
CA LEU A 382 -9.20 30.66 0.98
C LEU A 382 -9.19 29.41 1.89
N GLU A 383 -10.29 28.68 1.97
CA GLU A 383 -10.35 27.43 2.73
C GLU A 383 -9.60 26.30 2.02
N SER A 384 -9.70 26.22 0.69
CA SER A 384 -8.92 25.28 -0.13
C SER A 384 -7.42 25.54 0.00
N TYR A 385 -7.01 26.80 -0.01
CA TYR A 385 -5.64 27.23 0.22
C TYR A 385 -5.12 26.87 1.62
N LYS A 386 -5.94 27.10 2.66
CA LYS A 386 -5.62 26.65 4.04
C LYS A 386 -5.56 25.13 4.15
N LYS A 387 -6.35 24.41 3.35
CA LYS A 387 -6.47 22.95 3.42
C LYS A 387 -5.34 22.24 2.65
N PHE A 388 -5.11 22.61 1.41
CA PHE A 388 -4.24 21.90 0.46
C PHE A 388 -2.88 22.57 0.21
N GLY A 389 -2.73 23.85 0.57
CA GLY A 389 -1.53 24.67 0.33
C GLY A 389 -1.75 25.72 -0.75
N MET A 390 -0.71 26.52 -1.03
CA MET A 390 -0.79 27.70 -1.93
C MET A 390 -0.76 27.37 -3.42
N SER A 391 -0.48 26.13 -3.80
CA SER A 391 -0.42 25.72 -5.21
C SER A 391 -1.82 25.74 -5.83
N GLY A 392 -2.07 26.74 -6.69
CA GLY A 392 -3.29 26.82 -7.49
C GLY A 392 -3.42 25.65 -8.47
N GLU A 393 -2.30 25.20 -9.03
CA GLU A 393 -2.25 24.07 -9.97
C GLU A 393 -2.66 22.76 -9.30
N PHE A 394 -2.18 22.52 -8.08
CA PHE A 394 -2.56 21.33 -7.32
C PHE A 394 -4.03 21.37 -6.94
N ILE A 395 -4.54 22.53 -6.50
CA ILE A 395 -5.96 22.68 -6.18
C ILE A 395 -6.85 22.43 -7.41
N GLU A 396 -6.42 22.90 -8.58
CA GLU A 396 -7.13 22.64 -9.84
C GLU A 396 -7.10 21.16 -10.21
N SER A 397 -5.96 20.48 -10.07
CA SER A 397 -5.85 19.05 -10.38
C SER A 397 -6.74 18.18 -9.47
N LEU A 398 -6.96 18.59 -8.22
CA LEU A 398 -7.88 17.92 -7.30
C LEU A 398 -9.35 18.01 -7.75
N LYS A 399 -9.74 19.05 -8.50
CA LYS A 399 -11.10 19.16 -9.07
C LYS A 399 -11.30 18.21 -10.25
N LEU A 400 -10.22 17.88 -10.97
CA LEU A 400 -10.23 17.13 -12.23
C LEU A 400 -9.94 15.64 -12.06
N ILE A 401 -9.97 15.09 -10.84
CA ILE A 401 -9.65 13.67 -10.55
C ILE A 401 -10.48 12.68 -11.41
N ASN A 402 -11.69 13.07 -11.83
CA ASN A 402 -12.57 12.24 -12.67
C ASN A 402 -12.49 12.56 -14.18
N GLU A 403 -11.80 13.63 -14.58
CA GLU A 403 -11.74 14.14 -15.96
C GLU A 403 -10.32 13.99 -16.53
N GLN A 404 -9.83 12.73 -16.56
CA GLN A 404 -8.45 12.36 -16.87
C GLN A 404 -7.92 12.86 -18.22
N ASP A 405 -8.81 13.13 -19.19
CA ASP A 405 -8.44 13.42 -20.58
C ASP A 405 -8.47 14.92 -20.97
N VAL A 406 -9.03 15.80 -20.14
CA VAL A 406 -9.31 17.19 -20.55
C VAL A 406 -8.19 18.17 -20.15
N ALA A 407 -7.44 17.88 -19.08
CA ALA A 407 -6.51 18.83 -18.47
C ALA A 407 -5.10 18.88 -19.09
N ARG A 408 -4.62 17.78 -19.70
CA ARG A 408 -3.20 17.63 -20.10
C ARG A 408 -2.76 18.47 -21.29
N LYS A 409 -3.67 19.15 -21.99
CA LYS A 409 -3.41 19.73 -23.32
C LYS A 409 -2.79 21.14 -23.36
N LYS A 410 -2.37 21.75 -22.25
CA LYS A 410 -1.98 23.19 -22.28
C LYS A 410 -0.63 23.60 -21.67
N LYS A 411 0.17 22.70 -21.06
CA LYS A 411 1.45 23.09 -20.41
C LYS A 411 2.62 22.19 -20.81
N SER A 412 3.83 22.75 -20.77
CA SER A 412 5.07 22.04 -21.03
C SER A 412 5.41 21.09 -19.87
N LEU A 413 6.05 19.96 -20.18
CA LEU A 413 6.55 19.00 -19.19
C LEU A 413 7.43 19.66 -18.11
N TYR A 414 8.22 20.64 -18.52
CA TYR A 414 9.09 21.42 -17.65
C TYR A 414 8.31 22.17 -16.55
N ALA A 415 7.17 22.78 -16.89
CA ALA A 415 6.34 23.49 -15.92
C ALA A 415 5.76 22.53 -14.87
N PHE A 416 5.29 21.35 -15.29
CA PHE A 416 4.80 20.32 -14.37
C PHE A 416 5.89 19.81 -13.42
N LEU A 417 7.12 19.63 -13.91
CA LEU A 417 8.27 19.22 -13.09
C LEU A 417 8.68 20.29 -12.07
N GLN A 418 8.65 21.57 -12.46
CA GLN A 418 8.90 22.67 -11.53
C GLN A 418 7.86 22.70 -10.41
N GLU A 419 6.57 22.61 -10.76
CA GLU A 419 5.49 22.59 -9.78
C GLU A 419 5.57 21.36 -8.87
N ALA A 420 5.84 20.17 -9.42
CA ALA A 420 6.04 18.96 -8.65
C ALA A 420 7.22 19.09 -7.66
N THR A 421 8.31 19.73 -8.07
CA THR A 421 9.48 20.00 -7.20
C THR A 421 9.12 20.95 -6.07
N LEU A 422 8.31 21.98 -6.32
CA LEU A 422 7.79 22.88 -5.28
C LEU A 422 6.89 22.12 -4.29
N LEU A 423 6.01 21.25 -4.78
CA LEU A 423 5.15 20.40 -3.96
C LEU A 423 5.92 19.34 -3.16
N ALA A 424 7.18 19.06 -3.49
CA ALA A 424 8.06 18.20 -2.72
C ALA A 424 8.81 18.93 -1.58
N SER A 425 8.59 20.24 -1.43
CA SER A 425 9.17 21.04 -0.35
C SER A 425 8.55 20.75 1.01
N CYS A 426 9.37 20.84 2.06
CA CYS A 426 8.90 20.73 3.44
C CYS A 426 8.09 21.96 3.88
N SER A 427 8.31 23.13 3.27
CA SER A 427 7.60 24.35 3.63
C SER A 427 6.14 24.34 3.15
N HIS A 428 5.79 23.51 2.16
CA HIS A 428 4.43 23.40 1.63
C HIS A 428 3.40 23.04 2.71
N GLU A 429 3.79 22.26 3.71
CA GLU A 429 2.89 21.83 4.79
C GLU A 429 2.67 22.92 5.87
N THR A 430 3.50 23.96 5.86
CA THR A 430 3.46 25.04 6.86
C THR A 430 2.14 25.78 6.80
N ASN A 431 1.47 25.92 7.94
CA ASN A 431 0.15 26.56 8.06
C ASN A 431 -0.97 25.92 7.21
N THR A 432 -0.76 24.71 6.72
CA THR A 432 -1.81 23.91 6.07
C THR A 432 -2.42 22.89 7.04
N ARG A 433 -3.44 22.16 6.56
CA ARG A 433 -4.05 21.03 7.28
C ARG A 433 -3.36 19.68 7.00
N TRP A 434 -2.30 19.65 6.18
CA TRP A 434 -1.44 18.47 6.01
C TRP A 434 -0.76 18.09 7.34
N GLY A 435 -0.86 16.83 7.72
CA GLY A 435 -0.39 16.23 8.97
C GLY A 435 -1.20 16.57 10.21
N LYS A 436 -2.41 17.12 10.07
CA LYS A 436 -3.24 17.62 11.18
C LYS A 436 -4.68 17.11 11.14
N GLU A 437 -5.27 16.97 9.95
CA GLU A 437 -6.67 16.54 9.75
C GLU A 437 -6.77 15.53 8.58
N ARG A 438 -8.00 15.23 8.10
CA ARG A 438 -8.46 14.22 7.10
C ARG A 438 -7.59 13.95 5.84
N LEU A 439 -6.53 14.72 5.61
CA LEU A 439 -5.70 14.75 4.41
C LEU A 439 -4.52 13.78 4.40
N ASP A 440 -4.25 13.10 5.52
CA ASP A 440 -3.02 12.31 5.66
C ASP A 440 -3.22 10.83 5.47
N ILE A 441 -2.27 10.20 4.78
CA ILE A 441 -1.97 8.79 5.03
C ILE A 441 -1.18 8.76 6.35
N CYS A 442 -1.90 8.90 7.47
CA CYS A 442 -1.30 8.95 8.79
C CYS A 442 -0.89 7.55 9.24
N LEU A 443 0.22 7.06 8.68
CA LEU A 443 0.93 5.86 9.11
C LEU A 443 2.04 6.29 10.09
N SER A 444 1.66 6.76 11.28
CA SER A 444 2.63 6.88 12.38
C SER A 444 2.72 5.56 13.14
N LEU A 445 3.84 5.32 13.83
CA LEU A 445 4.25 4.09 14.53
C LEU A 445 3.23 3.52 15.56
N SER A 446 2.10 4.20 15.79
CA SER A 446 0.96 3.69 16.58
C SER A 446 -0.43 4.08 16.03
N GLN A 447 -0.53 4.56 14.78
CA GLN A 447 -1.76 5.11 14.19
C GLN A 447 -2.31 4.36 12.98
N GLU A 448 -1.81 3.16 12.68
CA GLU A 448 -2.50 2.24 11.74
C GLU A 448 -3.97 1.99 12.15
N ALA A 449 -4.27 2.12 13.45
CA ALA A 449 -5.62 2.08 14.01
C ALA A 449 -6.39 3.42 13.99
N MET A 450 -5.77 4.59 13.73
CA MET A 450 -6.46 5.89 13.77
C MET A 450 -7.15 6.28 12.47
N LEU A 451 -6.82 5.65 11.32
CA LEU A 451 -7.63 5.83 10.11
C LEU A 451 -9.09 5.37 10.31
N PHE A 452 -9.34 4.52 11.31
CA PHE A 452 -10.67 4.04 11.70
C PHE A 452 -11.62 5.13 12.20
N ARG A 453 -11.11 6.27 12.69
CA ARG A 453 -11.95 7.38 13.17
C ARG A 453 -12.36 8.35 12.05
N MET A 454 -11.66 8.34 10.92
CA MET A 454 -11.80 9.38 9.88
C MET A 454 -12.68 8.98 8.69
N LEU A 455 -12.79 7.68 8.39
CA LEU A 455 -13.65 7.12 7.33
C LEU A 455 -15.01 6.61 7.85
N SER A 456 -15.30 6.82 9.14
CA SER A 456 -16.47 6.27 9.81
C SER A 456 -17.70 7.19 9.87
N TYR A 457 -17.67 8.36 9.22
CA TYR A 457 -18.79 9.30 9.07
C TYR A 457 -18.94 9.82 7.66
#